data_AF-A0A0D7QCM6-F1
#
_entry.id   AF-A0A0D7QCM6-F1
#
_cell.length_a   1.000
_cell.length_b   1.000
_cell.length_c   1.000
_cell.angle_alpha   90.00
_cell.angle_beta   90.00
_cell.angle_gamma   90.00
#
_symmetry.space_group_name_H-M   'P 1'
#
loop_
_entity.id
_entity.type
_entity.pdbx_description
1 polymer ?
#
loop_
_entity_poly.entity_id
_entity_poly.type
_entity_poly.pdbx_seq_one_letter_code
_entity_poly.pdbx_strand_id
1 'polypeptide(L)'
;MLLSTVLLGCADVLTTNVILDHGMGELNPFMSLAQAWLGVWWLIPKLGLTLVVTLLLWRSNNLFNIALVVAFCFTPVLNNLVLIAGMS
;
A
#
# COMPACT_ATOMS: atom_id res chain seq x y z
N MET A 1 10.71 -0.48 -11.85
CA MET A 1 10.18 0.73 -11.18
C MET A 1 8.66 0.84 -11.32
N LEU A 2 8.10 1.03 -12.52
CA LEU A 2 6.64 1.07 -12.71
C LEU A 2 5.96 -0.27 -12.39
N LEU A 3 6.40 -1.38 -12.98
CA LEU A 3 5.88 -2.71 -12.64
C LEU A 3 6.02 -3.01 -11.15
N SER A 4 7.15 -2.60 -10.56
CA SER A 4 7.43 -2.77 -9.12
C SER A 4 6.40 -2.02 -8.26
N THR A 5 6.03 -0.78 -8.60
CA THR A 5 5.00 -0.03 -7.84
C THR A 5 3.62 -0.65 -7.96
N VAL A 6 3.26 -1.16 -9.14
CA VAL A 6 1.99 -1.88 -9.32
C VAL A 6 1.97 -3.16 -8.48
N LEU A 7 3.03 -3.96 -8.52
CA LEU A 7 3.15 -5.17 -7.70
C LEU A 7 3.11 -4.87 -6.20
N LEU A 8 3.77 -3.80 -5.76
CA LEU A 8 3.73 -3.38 -4.36
C LEU A 8 2.36 -2.88 -3.93
N GLY A 9 1.65 -2.13 -4.78
CA GLY A 9 0.27 -1.74 -4.47
C GLY A 9 -0.69 -2.94 -4.39
N CYS A 10 -0.54 -3.92 -5.28
CA CYS A 10 -1.29 -5.17 -5.18
C CYS A 10 -0.95 -5.95 -3.90
N ALA A 11 0.33 -6.05 -3.55
CA ALA A 11 0.77 -6.71 -2.33
C ALA A 11 0.25 -6.00 -1.07
N ASP A 12 0.25 -4.67 -1.05
CA ASP A 12 -0.28 -3.86 0.04
C ASP A 12 -1.78 -4.12 0.23
N VAL A 13 -2.56 -4.16 -0.87
CA VAL A 13 -3.98 -4.51 -0.84
C VAL A 13 -4.24 -5.91 -0.29
N LEU A 14 -3.51 -6.91 -0.79
CA LEU A 14 -3.69 -8.30 -0.35
C LEU A 14 -3.32 -8.48 1.12
N THR A 15 -2.18 -7.93 1.53
CA THR A 15 -1.69 -8.07 2.91
C THR A 15 -2.58 -7.32 3.90
N THR A 16 -3.11 -6.14 3.55
CA THR A 16 -4.11 -5.46 4.38
C THR A 16 -5.37 -6.31 4.54
N ASN A 17 -5.93 -6.88 3.47
CA ASN A 17 -7.12 -7.75 3.61
C ASN A 17 -6.88 -8.93 4.55
N VAL A 18 -5.71 -9.57 4.48
CA VAL A 18 -5.35 -10.69 5.39
C VAL A 18 -5.33 -10.22 6.84
N ILE A 19 -4.73 -9.07 7.14
CA ILE A 19 -4.65 -8.50 8.49
C ILE A 19 -6.07 -8.20 9.01
N LEU A 20 -6.91 -7.61 8.17
CA LEU A 20 -8.28 -7.26 8.53
C LEU A 20 -9.17 -8.48 8.78
N ASP A 21 -9.03 -9.54 7.99
CA ASP A 21 -9.75 -10.80 8.19
C ASP A 21 -9.41 -11.45 9.54
N HIS A 22 -8.21 -11.19 10.07
CA HIS A 22 -7.78 -11.65 11.39
C HIS A 22 -8.14 -10.69 12.54
N GLY A 23 -8.93 -9.65 12.27
CA GLY A 23 -9.37 -8.66 13.27
C GLY A 23 -8.26 -7.70 13.73
N MET A 24 -7.13 -7.68 13.04
CA MET A 24 -6.02 -6.76 13.32
C MET A 24 -6.25 -5.44 12.59
N GLY A 25 -5.85 -4.33 13.20
CA GLY A 25 -6.01 -2.99 12.64
C GLY A 25 -4.76 -2.50 11.92
N GLU A 26 -4.94 -1.60 10.94
CA GLU A 26 -3.82 -0.85 10.37
C GLU A 26 -3.15 0.04 11.45
N LEU A 27 -1.83 -0.09 11.61
CA LEU A 27 -1.02 0.67 12.56
C LEU A 27 -1.02 2.18 12.29
N ASN A 28 -1.26 2.58 11.03
CA ASN A 28 -1.29 3.98 10.65
C ASN A 28 -2.67 4.58 10.98
N PRO A 29 -2.77 5.55 11.90
CA PRO A 29 -4.05 6.12 12.33
C PRO A 29 -4.83 6.79 11.19
N PHE A 30 -4.14 7.35 10.19
CA PHE A 30 -4.81 7.92 9.01
C PHE A 30 -5.45 6.83 8.14
N MET A 31 -4.75 5.71 7.93
CA MET A 31 -5.28 4.59 7.16
C MET A 31 -6.41 3.89 7.92
N SER A 32 -6.26 3.72 9.24
CA SER A 32 -7.31 3.17 10.11
C SER A 32 -8.58 4.03 10.09
N LEU A 33 -8.46 5.37 10.17
CA LEU A 33 -9.60 6.28 10.06
C LEU A 33 -10.28 6.17 8.70
N ALA A 34 -9.50 6.23 7.62
CA ALA A 34 -10.03 6.22 6.28
C ALA A 34 -10.67 4.85 5.94
N GLN A 35 -10.12 3.76 6.47
CA GLN A 35 -10.71 2.44 6.39
C GLN A 35 -12.00 2.31 7.21
N ALA A 36 -12.07 2.91 8.42
CA ALA A 36 -13.31 2.95 9.20
C ALA A 36 -14.44 3.71 8.48
N TRP A 37 -14.08 4.74 7.71
CA TRP A 37 -15.02 5.53 6.91
C TRP A 37 -15.44 4.84 5.60
N LEU A 38 -14.51 4.18 4.92
CA LEU A 38 -14.74 3.60 3.59
C LEU A 38 -15.17 2.12 3.66
N GLY A 39 -14.92 1.43 4.77
CA GLY A 39 -15.24 0.02 4.95
C GLY A 39 -14.64 -0.84 3.84
N VAL A 40 -15.48 -1.71 3.24
CA VAL A 40 -15.09 -2.60 2.12
C VAL A 40 -14.60 -1.82 0.89
N TRP A 41 -15.07 -0.57 0.72
CA TRP A 41 -14.66 0.27 -0.41
C TRP A 41 -13.24 0.84 -0.27
N TRP A 42 -12.57 0.65 0.88
CA TRP A 42 -11.19 1.10 1.15
C TRP A 42 -10.16 0.65 0.10
N LEU A 43 -10.40 -0.50 -0.53
CA LEU A 43 -9.57 -1.04 -1.60
C LEU A 43 -9.49 -0.11 -2.82
N ILE A 44 -10.56 0.61 -3.13
CA ILE A 44 -10.63 1.49 -4.31
C ILE A 44 -9.68 2.69 -4.20
N PRO A 45 -9.74 3.53 -3.15
CA PRO A 45 -8.79 4.64 -3.01
C PRO A 45 -7.35 4.15 -2.85
N LYS A 46 -7.12 2.98 -2.25
CA LYS A 46 -5.77 2.39 -2.11
C LYS A 46 -5.16 2.01 -3.48
N LEU A 47 -5.95 1.35 -4.33
CA LEU A 47 -5.58 1.09 -5.73
C LEU A 47 -5.46 2.37 -6.56
N GLY A 48 -6.39 3.30 -6.38
CA GLY A 48 -6.37 4.60 -7.06
C GLY A 48 -5.10 5.38 -6.77
N LEU A 49 -4.66 5.42 -5.50
CA LEU A 49 -3.43 6.09 -5.10
C LEU A 49 -2.19 5.42 -5.70
N THR A 50 -2.18 4.08 -5.77
CA THR A 50 -1.12 3.33 -6.45
C THR A 50 -1.06 3.71 -7.94
N LEU A 51 -2.19 3.72 -8.64
CA LEU A 51 -2.24 4.08 -10.06
C LEU A 51 -1.83 5.54 -10.32
N VAL A 52 -2.25 6.47 -9.46
CA VAL A 52 -1.82 7.87 -9.54
C VAL A 52 -0.30 7.99 -9.37
N VAL A 53 0.26 7.31 -8.37
CA VAL A 53 1.70 7.28 -8.13
C VAL A 53 2.44 6.67 -9.32
N THR A 54 1.97 5.53 -9.84
CA THR A 54 2.53 4.89 -11.05
C THR A 54 2.47 5.83 -12.26
N LEU A 55 1.37 6.58 -12.45
CA LEU A 55 1.22 7.52 -13.57
C LEU A 55 2.16 8.74 -13.43
N LEU A 56 2.32 9.26 -12.21
CA LEU A 56 3.28 10.34 -11.92
C LEU A 56 4.73 9.88 -12.13
N LEU A 57 5.05 8.64 -11.74
CA LEU A 57 6.36 8.03 -11.97
C LEU A 57 6.64 7.80 -13.44
N TRP A 58 5.64 7.41 -14.22
CA TRP A 58 5.77 7.27 -15.68
C TRP A 58 6.20 8.60 -16.30
N ARG A 59 5.62 9.71 -15.84
CA ARG A 59 5.93 11.06 -16.35
C ARG A 59 7.28 11.60 -15.88
N SER A 60 7.90 11.00 -14.86
CA SER A 60 9.16 11.48 -14.29
C SER A 60 10.37 10.94 -15.07
N ASN A 61 11.34 11.82 -15.34
CA ASN A 61 12.66 11.44 -15.91
C ASN A 61 13.76 11.34 -14.84
N ASN A 62 13.45 11.57 -13.56
CA ASN A 62 14.44 11.56 -12.49
C ASN A 62 14.41 10.23 -11.73
N LEU A 63 15.42 9.38 -11.97
CA LEU A 63 15.58 8.05 -11.38
C LEU A 63 15.63 8.05 -9.83
N PHE A 64 16.23 9.08 -9.22
CA PHE A 64 16.34 9.18 -7.77
C PHE A 64 14.97 9.40 -7.12
N ASN A 65 14.18 10.33 -7.67
CA ASN A 65 12.82 10.58 -7.19
C ASN A 65 11.92 9.34 -7.39
N ILE A 66 12.11 8.62 -8.50
CA ILE A 66 11.38 7.38 -8.76
C ILE A 66 11.72 6.32 -7.71
N ALA A 67 13.00 6.15 -7.37
CA ALA A 67 13.43 5.18 -6.36
C ALA A 67 12.89 5.51 -4.95
N LEU A 68 12.87 6.80 -4.56
CA LEU A 68 12.31 7.22 -3.28
C LEU A 68 10.82 6.90 -3.16
N VAL A 69 10.05 7.13 -4.21
CA VAL A 69 8.61 6.82 -4.23
C VAL A 69 8.38 5.31 -4.16
N VAL A 70 9.18 4.51 -4.89
CA VAL A 70 9.09 3.04 -4.81
C VAL A 70 9.41 2.55 -3.39
N ALA A 71 10.44 3.13 -2.74
CA ALA A 71 10.79 2.82 -1.36
C ALA A 71 9.67 3.20 -0.37
N PHE A 72 8.99 4.32 -0.61
CA PHE A 72 7.84 4.74 0.18
C PHE A 72 6.64 3.78 0.00
N CYS A 73 6.34 3.33 -1.23
CA CYS A 73 5.32 2.31 -1.47
C CYS A 73 5.65 0.95 -0.83
N PHE A 74 6.93 0.66 -0.60
CA PHE A 74 7.37 -0.58 0.04
C PHE A 74 7.09 -0.60 1.55
N THR A 75 7.04 0.57 2.20
CA THR A 75 6.90 0.68 3.65
C THR A 75 5.62 0.04 4.20
N PRO A 76 4.41 0.29 3.65
CA PRO A 76 3.19 -0.37 4.13
C PRO A 76 3.18 -1.88 3.87
N VAL A 77 3.70 -2.33 2.70
CA VAL A 77 3.83 -3.77 2.38
C VAL A 77 4.69 -4.48 3.40
N LEU A 78 5.86 -3.91 3.72
CA LEU A 78 6.78 -4.50 4.69
C LEU A 78 6.17 -4.56 6.09
N ASN A 79 5.50 -3.47 6.51
CA ASN A 79 4.79 -3.43 7.79
C ASN A 79 3.72 -4.54 7.88
N ASN A 80 2.92 -4.70 6.83
CA ASN A 80 1.88 -5.71 6.79
C ASN A 80 2.45 -7.13 6.80
N LEU A 81 3.54 -7.38 6.06
CA LEU A 81 4.23 -8.68 6.07
C LEU A 81 4.80 -9.03 7.44
N VAL A 82 5.38 -8.06 8.17
CA VAL A 82 5.88 -8.27 9.54
C VAL A 82 4.74 -8.60 10.49
N LEU A 83 3.59 -7.92 10.38
CA LEU A 83 2.40 -8.24 11.16
C LEU A 83 1.91 -9.67 10.88
N ILE A 84 1.80 -10.05 9.61
CA ILE A 84 1.40 -11.40 9.20
C ILE A 84 2.39 -12.45 9.72
N ALA A 85 3.70 -12.19 9.63
CA ALA A 85 4.73 -13.10 10.15
C ALA A 85 4.71 -13.20 11.69
N GLY A 86 4.21 -12.19 12.40
CA GLY A 86 4.00 -12.22 13.85
C GLY A 86 2.73 -12.93 14.30
N MET A 87 1.85 -13.31 13.36
CA MET A 87 0.61 -14.05 13.64
C MET A 87 0.78 -15.57 13.65
N SER A 88 1.93 -16.09 13.18
CA SER A 88 2.26 -17.52 13.14
C SER A 88 2.85 -18.03 14.44
#